data_AF-A0AAV1FQ98-F1
#
_entry.id   AF-A0AAV1FQ98-F1
#
_cell.length_a   1.000
_cell.length_b   1.000
_cell.length_c   1.000
_cell.angle_alpha   90.00
_cell.angle_beta   90.00
_cell.angle_gamma   90.00
#
_symmetry.space_group_name_H-M   'P 1'
#
loop_
_entity.id
_entity.type
_entity.pdbx_description
1 polymer ?
#
loop_
_entity_poly.entity_id
_entity_poly.type
_entity_poly.pdbx_seq_one_letter_code
_entity_poly.pdbx_strand_id
1 'polypeptide(L)'
;MTDLVVSVAVLGAAVLLSEVLRRTAARFSPGEYWTYLLEAASTFQLCCCTHELKLLGETAGLELPVGLTLTYFMTVVHLMTFNGASCNPSGALESVCRGTSTIRAALVIIACQFGAAVAAQYFAASVWTLGLSDVHIRHQRFGFRCFDPISGTLLEAAAVEMACAFTIQAAAMHVHKVDEKLRVHFIAAVITGLVYAGGSISGAIFNPVLAFSVQFPCSGHTYPEYCFVYWLGPFLGMASCILLFEKIVPFLSGKSTIGLDVPAAPKQKTQ
;
A
#
# COMPACT_ATOMS: atom_id res chain seq x y z
N MET A 1 -15.64 19.35 14.50
CA MET A 1 -14.47 20.10 13.99
C MET A 1 -13.21 19.77 14.76
N THR A 2 -13.24 19.74 16.09
CA THR A 2 -12.08 19.39 16.93
C THR A 2 -11.47 18.04 16.59
N ASP A 3 -12.28 16.98 16.43
CA ASP A 3 -11.79 15.63 16.07
C ASP A 3 -11.00 15.65 14.76
N LEU A 4 -11.55 16.28 13.72
CA LEU A 4 -10.89 16.41 12.43
C LEU A 4 -9.54 17.16 12.53
N VAL A 5 -9.50 18.28 13.25
CA VAL A 5 -8.27 19.06 13.41
C VAL A 5 -7.20 18.26 14.15
N VAL A 6 -7.58 17.56 15.22
CA VAL A 6 -6.67 16.72 15.99
C VAL A 6 -6.16 15.56 15.14
N SER A 7 -7.03 14.87 14.41
CA SER A 7 -6.61 13.79 13.51
C SER A 7 -5.68 14.29 12.41
N VAL A 8 -5.96 15.43 11.78
CA VAL A 8 -5.05 16.05 10.78
C VAL A 8 -3.69 16.39 11.41
N ALA A 9 -3.65 16.86 12.66
CA ALA A 9 -2.40 17.10 13.37
C ALA A 9 -1.62 15.79 13.64
N VAL A 10 -2.31 14.70 14.01
CA VAL A 10 -1.70 13.36 14.18
C VAL A 10 -1.14 12.84 12.84
N LEU A 11 -1.88 12.99 11.74
CA LEU A 11 -1.42 12.65 10.40
C LEU A 11 -0.14 13.43 10.05
N GLY A 12 -0.14 14.74 10.29
CA GLY A 12 1.04 15.60 10.09
C GLY A 12 2.23 15.14 10.93
N ALA A 13 2.02 14.81 12.21
CA ALA A 13 3.07 14.32 13.09
C ALA A 13 3.68 12.99 12.60
N ALA A 14 2.86 12.05 12.13
CA ALA A 14 3.34 10.79 11.57
C ALA A 14 4.18 11.02 10.30
N VAL A 15 3.74 11.90 9.40
CA VAL A 15 4.48 12.27 8.18
C VAL A 15 5.82 12.93 8.53
N LEU A 16 5.82 13.88 9.47
CA LEU A 16 7.04 14.57 9.90
C LEU A 16 8.03 13.61 10.58
N LEU A 17 7.56 12.71 11.43
CA LEU A 17 8.39 11.71 12.08
C LEU A 17 9.04 10.79 11.05
N SER A 18 8.26 10.26 10.10
CA SER A 18 8.78 9.44 9.00
C SER A 18 9.79 10.19 8.14
N GLU A 19 9.58 11.48 7.90
CA GLU A 19 10.53 12.31 7.13
C GLU A 19 11.85 12.52 7.88
N VAL A 20 11.80 12.74 9.20
CA VAL A 20 13.00 12.80 10.05
C VAL A 20 13.75 11.46 10.00
N LEU A 21 13.03 10.33 10.09
CA LEU A 21 13.63 9.00 9.95
C LEU A 21 14.32 8.82 8.61
N ARG A 22 13.65 9.17 7.50
CA ARG A 22 14.24 9.11 6.15
C ARG A 22 15.49 9.98 6.04
N ARG A 23 15.44 11.25 6.44
CA ARG A 23 16.61 12.14 6.35
C ARG A 23 17.79 11.66 7.20
N THR A 24 17.50 11.12 8.38
CA THR A 24 18.52 10.56 9.27
C THR A 24 19.14 9.32 8.64
N ALA A 25 18.33 8.39 8.15
CA ALA A 25 18.80 7.20 7.46
C ALA A 25 19.65 7.53 6.21
N ALA A 26 19.27 8.55 5.43
CA ALA A 26 20.01 8.96 4.24
C ALA A 26 21.42 9.46 4.59
N ARG A 27 21.57 10.06 5.78
CA ARG A 27 22.85 10.60 6.26
C ARG A 27 23.78 9.52 6.81
N PHE A 28 23.24 8.45 7.39
CA PHE A 28 24.01 7.48 8.17
C PHE A 28 24.09 6.07 7.55
N SER A 29 23.30 5.76 6.52
CA SER A 29 23.20 4.41 5.96
C SER A 29 23.33 4.39 4.44
N PRO A 30 24.55 4.28 3.89
CA PRO A 30 24.75 4.14 2.45
C PRO A 30 24.41 2.72 1.95
N GLY A 31 24.04 2.60 0.67
CA GLY A 31 23.86 1.31 -0.01
C GLY A 31 22.48 0.67 0.21
N GLU A 32 22.42 -0.67 0.25
CA GLU A 32 21.15 -1.42 0.32
C GLU A 32 20.36 -1.16 1.61
N TYR A 33 21.05 -0.80 2.71
CA TYR A 33 20.42 -0.44 3.98
C TYR A 33 19.51 0.78 3.87
N TRP A 34 19.82 1.71 2.97
CA TRP A 34 18.96 2.85 2.68
C TRP A 34 17.57 2.42 2.21
N THR A 35 17.51 1.47 1.27
CA THR A 35 16.24 0.96 0.73
C THR A 35 15.39 0.30 1.82
N TYR A 36 16.00 -0.50 2.70
CA TYR A 36 15.29 -1.15 3.80
C TYR A 36 14.73 -0.14 4.82
N LEU A 37 15.51 0.89 5.16
CA LEU A 37 15.06 1.97 6.05
C LEU A 37 13.98 2.83 5.40
N LEU A 38 14.06 3.04 4.08
CA LEU A 38 13.07 3.78 3.33
C LEU A 38 11.72 3.04 3.29
N GLU A 39 11.75 1.72 3.06
CA GLU A 39 10.56 0.84 3.16
C GLU A 39 9.97 0.90 4.57
N ALA A 40 10.79 0.76 5.61
CA ALA A 40 10.31 0.83 7.00
C ALA A 40 9.67 2.19 7.34
N ALA A 41 10.34 3.31 7.04
CA ALA A 41 9.83 4.64 7.37
C ALA A 41 8.55 4.99 6.61
N SER A 42 8.45 4.53 5.36
CA SER A 42 7.30 4.79 4.48
C SER A 42 6.11 3.88 4.82
N THR A 43 6.34 2.60 5.12
CA THR A 43 5.29 1.70 5.64
C THR A 43 4.78 2.16 7.02
N PHE A 44 5.67 2.64 7.90
CA PHE A 44 5.26 3.23 9.18
C PHE A 44 4.34 4.44 8.94
N GLN A 45 4.73 5.36 8.06
CA GLN A 45 3.90 6.51 7.69
C GLN A 45 2.53 6.08 7.19
N LEU A 46 2.50 5.14 6.24
CA LEU A 46 1.27 4.61 5.65
C LEU A 46 0.34 4.04 6.73
N CYS A 47 0.86 3.15 7.57
CA CYS A 47 0.06 2.48 8.59
C CYS A 47 -0.44 3.48 9.65
N CYS A 48 0.41 4.37 10.15
CA CYS A 48 0.00 5.39 11.14
C CYS A 48 -1.10 6.31 10.58
N CYS A 49 -0.96 6.73 9.33
CA CYS A 49 -1.96 7.59 8.71
C CYS A 49 -3.29 6.85 8.48
N THR A 50 -3.24 5.60 8.04
CA THR A 50 -4.44 4.78 7.84
C THR A 50 -5.13 4.44 9.16
N HIS A 51 -4.39 4.18 10.25
CA HIS A 51 -4.97 3.99 11.59
C HIS A 51 -5.82 5.19 12.01
N GLU A 52 -5.28 6.40 11.87
CA GLU A 52 -5.99 7.62 12.28
C GLU A 52 -7.17 7.94 11.34
N LEU A 53 -6.99 7.77 10.02
CA LEU A 53 -8.09 7.94 9.05
C LEU A 53 -9.22 6.94 9.26
N LYS A 54 -8.89 5.67 9.56
CA LYS A 54 -9.87 4.62 9.86
C LYS A 54 -10.65 4.99 11.12
N LEU A 55 -9.96 5.35 12.20
CA LEU A 55 -10.62 5.78 13.44
C LEU A 55 -11.58 6.94 13.18
N LEU A 56 -11.10 7.98 12.49
CA LEU A 56 -11.91 9.16 12.19
C LEU A 56 -13.14 8.81 11.32
N GLY A 57 -12.96 7.96 10.30
CA GLY A 57 -14.05 7.50 9.43
C GLY A 57 -15.12 6.68 10.16
N GLU A 58 -14.71 5.78 11.05
CA GLU A 58 -15.62 4.90 11.79
C GLU A 58 -16.37 5.63 12.92
N THR A 59 -15.74 6.63 13.55
CA THR A 59 -16.26 7.19 14.82
C THR A 59 -16.77 8.62 14.74
N ALA A 60 -16.23 9.45 13.84
CA ALA A 60 -16.65 10.85 13.73
C ALA A 60 -17.88 11.06 12.84
N GLY A 61 -18.36 10.01 12.16
CA GLY A 61 -19.49 10.12 11.23
C GLY A 61 -19.22 11.12 10.11
N LEU A 62 -17.97 11.14 9.59
CA LEU A 62 -17.59 12.06 8.53
C LEU A 62 -18.49 11.89 7.32
N GLU A 63 -18.89 13.02 6.73
CA GLU A 63 -19.54 12.98 5.41
C GLU A 63 -18.58 12.35 4.40
N LEU A 64 -19.12 11.49 3.54
CA LEU A 64 -18.35 10.75 2.54
C LEU A 64 -17.40 11.65 1.72
N PRO A 65 -17.80 12.84 1.22
CA PRO A 65 -16.89 13.72 0.48
C PRO A 65 -15.67 14.15 1.29
N VAL A 66 -15.83 14.37 2.61
CA VAL A 66 -14.73 14.76 3.50
C VAL A 66 -13.76 13.59 3.66
N GLY A 67 -14.28 12.38 3.92
CA GLY A 67 -13.47 11.17 4.00
C GLY A 67 -12.67 10.91 2.72
N LEU A 68 -13.30 11.00 1.55
CA LEU A 68 -12.64 10.82 0.26
C LEU A 68 -11.59 11.91 -0.02
N THR A 69 -11.85 13.15 0.38
CA THR A 69 -10.90 14.25 0.25
C THR A 69 -9.65 14.00 1.11
N LEU A 70 -9.83 13.52 2.35
CA LEU A 70 -8.71 13.14 3.22
C LEU A 70 -7.92 11.96 2.65
N THR A 71 -8.60 10.91 2.17
CA THR A 71 -7.96 9.77 1.52
C THR A 71 -7.14 10.21 0.30
N TYR A 72 -7.71 11.04 -0.57
CA TYR A 72 -7.00 11.59 -1.72
C TYR A 72 -5.76 12.38 -1.31
N PHE A 73 -5.93 13.35 -0.41
CA PHE A 73 -4.85 14.23 0.03
C PHE A 73 -3.72 13.44 0.69
N MET A 74 -4.06 12.54 1.61
CA MET A 74 -3.05 11.70 2.27
C MET A 74 -2.37 10.76 1.29
N THR A 75 -3.09 10.21 0.31
CA THR A 75 -2.47 9.40 -0.76
C THR A 75 -1.47 10.22 -1.58
N VAL A 76 -1.79 11.47 -1.92
CA VAL A 76 -0.83 12.38 -2.57
C VAL A 76 0.41 12.58 -1.69
N VAL A 77 0.23 12.87 -0.40
CA VAL A 77 1.35 13.03 0.55
C VAL A 77 2.22 11.78 0.61
N HIS A 78 1.62 10.59 0.72
CA HIS A 78 2.33 9.31 0.71
C HIS A 78 3.16 9.13 -0.57
N LEU A 79 2.54 9.27 -1.73
CA LEU A 79 3.23 9.11 -3.02
C LEU A 79 4.37 10.12 -3.21
N MET A 80 4.23 11.35 -2.70
CA MET A 80 5.30 12.36 -2.77
C MET A 80 6.44 12.10 -1.78
N THR A 81 6.20 11.38 -0.69
CA THR A 81 7.18 11.22 0.41
C THR A 81 7.86 9.85 0.43
N PHE A 82 7.28 8.82 -0.18
CA PHE A 82 7.81 7.45 -0.13
C PHE A 82 9.10 7.27 -0.92
N ASN A 83 9.43 8.19 -1.83
CA ASN A 83 10.70 8.23 -2.55
C ASN A 83 11.10 6.89 -3.22
N GLY A 84 10.10 6.17 -3.76
CA GLY A 84 10.30 4.89 -4.43
C GLY A 84 10.12 3.64 -3.56
N ALA A 85 9.83 3.76 -2.26
CA ALA A 85 9.42 2.60 -1.46
C ALA A 85 8.06 2.05 -1.94
N SER A 86 7.98 0.73 -2.05
CA SER A 86 6.76 0.02 -2.40
C SER A 86 5.72 0.07 -1.29
N CYS A 87 6.16 -0.05 -0.03
CA CYS A 87 5.29 -0.12 1.15
C CYS A 87 4.24 -1.24 1.10
N ASN A 88 4.43 -2.23 0.23
CA ASN A 88 3.48 -3.30 -0.03
C ASN A 88 4.25 -4.60 -0.36
N PRO A 89 3.99 -5.72 0.36
CA PRO A 89 4.58 -7.00 0.04
C PRO A 89 4.37 -7.44 -1.41
N SER A 90 3.24 -7.07 -2.03
CA SER A 90 2.97 -7.36 -3.44
C SER A 90 3.99 -6.72 -4.39
N GLY A 91 4.53 -5.53 -4.09
CA GLY A 91 5.55 -4.91 -4.94
C GLY A 91 6.93 -5.56 -4.79
N ALA A 92 7.27 -6.06 -3.59
CA ALA A 92 8.46 -6.87 -3.38
C ALA A 92 8.37 -8.21 -4.14
N LEU A 93 7.19 -8.85 -4.10
CA LEU A 93 6.92 -10.08 -4.86
C LEU A 93 6.89 -9.85 -6.37
N GLU A 94 6.31 -8.74 -6.84
CA GLU A 94 6.36 -8.32 -8.25
C GLU A 94 7.82 -8.26 -8.74
N SER A 95 8.70 -7.63 -7.96
CA SER A 95 10.12 -7.49 -8.33
C SER A 95 10.82 -8.84 -8.48
N VAL A 96 10.45 -9.82 -7.64
CA VAL A 96 10.93 -11.21 -7.78
C VAL A 96 10.34 -11.87 -9.02
N CYS A 97 9.03 -11.73 -9.28
CA CYS A 97 8.38 -12.28 -10.47
C CYS A 97 8.98 -11.75 -11.78
N ARG A 98 9.46 -10.50 -11.77
CA ARG A 98 10.12 -9.83 -12.90
C ARG A 98 11.62 -10.10 -13.02
N GLY A 99 12.22 -10.78 -12.04
CA GLY A 99 13.65 -11.03 -11.98
C GLY A 99 14.50 -9.78 -11.70
N THR A 100 13.89 -8.68 -11.24
CA THR A 100 14.60 -7.43 -10.89
C THR A 100 15.11 -7.42 -9.45
N SER A 101 14.68 -8.36 -8.62
CA SER A 101 15.15 -8.52 -7.24
C SER A 101 15.29 -9.99 -6.86
N THR A 102 16.15 -10.28 -5.88
CA THR A 102 16.32 -11.63 -5.34
C THR A 102 15.26 -11.93 -4.29
N ILE A 103 14.90 -13.21 -4.12
CA ILE A 103 13.98 -13.66 -3.06
C ILE A 103 14.46 -13.19 -1.68
N ARG A 104 15.77 -13.25 -1.42
CA ARG A 104 16.35 -12.80 -0.15
C ARG A 104 16.10 -11.32 0.11
N ALA A 105 16.36 -10.47 -0.88
CA ALA A 105 16.12 -9.03 -0.75
C ALA A 105 14.63 -8.72 -0.51
N ALA A 106 13.73 -9.40 -1.24
CA ALA A 106 12.29 -9.25 -1.05
C ALA A 106 11.85 -9.67 0.36
N LEU A 107 12.37 -10.77 0.91
CA LEU A 107 12.07 -11.18 2.28
C LEU A 107 12.54 -10.16 3.32
N VAL A 108 13.70 -9.54 3.13
CA VAL A 108 14.19 -8.48 4.02
C VAL A 108 13.29 -7.24 3.94
N ILE A 109 12.91 -6.82 2.74
CA ILE A 109 11.97 -5.71 2.54
C ILE A 109 10.64 -6.00 3.25
N ILE A 110 10.06 -7.18 3.02
CA ILE A 110 8.79 -7.58 3.67
C ILE A 110 8.96 -7.58 5.19
N ALA A 111 10.06 -8.11 5.74
CA ALA A 111 10.32 -8.08 7.17
C ALA A 111 10.40 -6.63 7.72
N CYS A 112 11.05 -5.71 7.02
CA CYS A 112 11.10 -4.29 7.38
C CYS A 112 9.70 -3.65 7.35
N GLN A 113 8.90 -3.94 6.34
CA GLN A 113 7.52 -3.47 6.23
C GLN A 113 6.67 -3.97 7.41
N PHE A 114 6.76 -5.25 7.77
CA PHE A 114 6.01 -5.81 8.90
C PHE A 114 6.48 -5.25 10.25
N GLY A 115 7.80 -5.07 10.44
CA GLY A 115 8.34 -4.40 11.61
C GLY A 115 7.80 -2.97 11.77
N ALA A 116 7.73 -2.23 10.66
CA ALA A 116 7.14 -0.89 10.63
C ALA A 116 5.62 -0.89 10.90
N ALA A 117 4.89 -1.87 10.39
CA ALA A 117 3.45 -2.02 10.65
C ALA A 117 3.16 -2.31 12.13
N VAL A 118 3.99 -3.12 12.80
CA VAL A 118 3.91 -3.35 14.25
C VAL A 118 4.23 -2.07 15.01
N ALA A 119 5.29 -1.35 14.63
CA ALA A 119 5.62 -0.07 15.24
C ALA A 119 4.46 0.95 15.09
N ALA A 120 3.77 0.95 13.95
CA ALA A 120 2.61 1.80 13.71
C ALA A 120 1.41 1.44 14.61
N GLN A 121 1.18 0.16 14.91
CA GLN A 121 0.15 -0.25 15.89
C GLN A 121 0.44 0.32 17.28
N TYR A 122 1.69 0.23 17.73
CA TYR A 122 2.10 0.82 19.02
C TYR A 122 2.01 2.34 19.02
N PHE A 123 2.41 3.00 17.93
CA PHE A 123 2.29 4.44 17.78
C PHE A 123 0.82 4.88 17.85
N ALA A 124 -0.06 4.23 17.08
CA ALA A 124 -1.48 4.53 17.07
C ALA A 124 -2.11 4.37 18.46
N ALA A 125 -1.88 3.23 19.12
CA ALA A 125 -2.33 3.00 20.49
C ALA A 125 -1.80 4.07 21.46
N SER A 126 -0.53 4.45 21.34
CA SER A 126 0.07 5.50 22.17
C SER A 126 -0.62 6.85 21.95
N VAL A 127 -0.86 7.25 20.70
CA VAL A 127 -1.59 8.50 20.40
C VAL A 127 -3.02 8.45 20.95
N TRP A 128 -3.74 7.34 20.76
CA TRP A 128 -5.12 7.22 21.21
C TRP A 128 -5.25 7.23 22.74
N THR A 129 -4.25 6.71 23.48
CA THR A 129 -4.23 6.81 24.95
C THR A 129 -4.13 8.23 25.48
N LEU A 130 -3.64 9.19 24.68
CA LEU A 130 -3.56 10.59 25.08
C LEU A 130 -4.93 11.29 25.11
N GLY A 131 -5.97 10.69 24.50
CA GLY A 131 -7.33 11.24 24.54
C GLY A 131 -7.45 12.66 23.98
N LEU A 132 -6.71 12.97 22.91
CA LEU A 132 -6.60 14.34 22.38
C LEU A 132 -7.92 14.88 21.76
N SER A 133 -8.89 14.01 21.52
CA SER A 133 -10.18 14.29 20.90
C SER A 133 -11.28 13.36 21.40
N ASP A 134 -12.55 13.64 21.09
CA ASP A 134 -13.67 12.80 21.52
C ASP A 134 -13.62 11.42 20.84
N VAL A 135 -13.12 11.36 19.61
CA VAL A 135 -12.89 10.08 18.92
C VAL A 135 -11.82 9.23 19.60
N HIS A 136 -10.71 9.85 20.06
CA HIS A 136 -9.67 9.14 20.82
C HIS A 136 -10.18 8.65 22.17
N ILE A 137 -10.88 9.51 22.92
CA ILE A 137 -11.49 9.14 24.22
C ILE A 137 -12.49 8.00 24.05
N ARG A 138 -13.34 8.06 23.02
CA ARG A 138 -14.31 7.00 22.72
C ARG A 138 -13.59 5.69 22.40
N HIS A 139 -12.61 5.72 21.51
CA HIS A 139 -11.85 4.52 21.12
C HIS A 139 -11.11 3.90 22.31
N GLN A 140 -10.54 4.72 23.18
CA GLN A 140 -9.94 4.29 24.45
C GLN A 140 -10.95 3.60 25.37
N ARG A 141 -12.18 4.13 25.51
CA ARG A 141 -13.24 3.51 26.33
C ARG A 141 -13.64 2.12 25.82
N PHE A 142 -13.55 1.89 24.52
CA PHE A 142 -13.77 0.57 23.91
C PHE A 142 -12.52 -0.32 23.89
N GLY A 143 -11.42 0.11 24.53
CA GLY A 143 -10.20 -0.67 24.66
C GLY A 143 -9.43 -0.83 23.35
N PHE A 144 -9.49 0.18 22.46
CA PHE A 144 -8.87 0.17 21.13
C PHE A 144 -9.33 -0.98 20.22
N ARG A 145 -10.52 -1.53 20.48
CA ARG A 145 -11.09 -2.59 19.67
C ARG A 145 -11.65 -2.02 18.37
N CYS A 146 -11.47 -2.76 17.28
CA CYS A 146 -12.16 -2.54 16.02
C CYS A 146 -13.07 -3.73 15.69
N PHE A 147 -14.15 -3.43 14.98
CA PHE A 147 -15.16 -4.40 14.56
C PHE A 147 -14.81 -5.02 13.21
N ASP A 148 -15.62 -5.98 12.79
CA ASP A 148 -15.43 -6.72 11.54
C ASP A 148 -15.25 -5.77 10.35
N PRO A 149 -14.07 -5.76 9.71
CA PRO A 149 -13.81 -4.91 8.56
C PRO A 149 -14.42 -5.46 7.27
N ILE A 150 -14.90 -6.70 7.27
CA ILE A 150 -15.50 -7.35 6.11
C ILE A 150 -17.01 -7.28 6.23
N SER A 151 -17.65 -6.68 5.24
CA SER A 151 -19.09 -6.77 5.04
C SER A 151 -19.37 -7.70 3.88
N GLY A 152 -20.18 -8.73 4.10
CA GLY A 152 -20.52 -9.73 3.08
C GLY A 152 -19.73 -11.02 3.25
N THR A 153 -19.41 -11.69 2.13
CA THR A 153 -18.71 -12.98 2.17
C THR A 153 -17.19 -12.82 2.01
N LEU A 154 -16.43 -13.78 2.54
CA LEU A 154 -14.96 -13.83 2.34
C LEU A 154 -14.56 -13.84 0.87
N LEU A 155 -15.32 -14.53 0.01
CA LEU A 155 -15.06 -14.57 -1.42
C LEU A 155 -15.28 -13.21 -2.09
N GLU A 156 -16.37 -12.53 -1.71
CA GLU A 156 -16.67 -11.19 -2.19
C GLU A 156 -15.57 -10.20 -1.79
N ALA A 157 -15.16 -10.20 -0.52
CA ALA A 157 -14.07 -9.35 -0.04
C ALA A 157 -12.74 -9.67 -0.75
N ALA A 158 -12.38 -10.95 -0.91
CA ALA A 158 -11.18 -11.35 -1.63
C ALA A 158 -11.21 -10.92 -3.11
N ALA A 159 -12.38 -10.98 -3.76
CA ALA A 159 -12.55 -10.52 -5.14
C ALA A 159 -12.40 -9.00 -5.26
N VAL A 160 -12.92 -8.23 -4.30
CA VAL A 160 -12.72 -6.77 -4.24
C VAL A 160 -11.24 -6.43 -4.06
N GLU A 161 -10.56 -7.08 -3.11
CA GLU A 161 -9.13 -6.88 -2.86
C GLU A 161 -8.27 -7.24 -4.09
N MET A 162 -8.61 -8.34 -4.77
CA MET A 162 -7.99 -8.73 -6.03
C MET A 162 -8.21 -7.69 -7.14
N ALA A 163 -9.43 -7.20 -7.33
CA ALA A 163 -9.75 -6.21 -8.35
C ALA A 163 -9.07 -4.86 -8.07
N CYS A 164 -9.00 -4.45 -6.80
CA CYS A 164 -8.28 -3.24 -6.38
C CYS A 164 -6.78 -3.36 -6.67
N ALA A 165 -6.15 -4.47 -6.26
CA ALA A 165 -4.74 -4.70 -6.50
C ALA A 165 -4.41 -4.78 -8.00
N PHE A 166 -5.24 -5.46 -8.80
CA PHE A 166 -5.11 -5.48 -10.26
C PHE A 166 -5.17 -4.06 -10.83
N THR A 167 -6.14 -3.26 -10.39
CA THR A 167 -6.34 -1.90 -10.93
C THR A 167 -5.17 -0.98 -10.59
N ILE A 168 -4.66 -1.04 -9.36
CA ILE A 168 -3.47 -0.28 -8.96
C ILE A 168 -2.22 -0.76 -9.70
N GLN A 169 -2.05 -2.07 -9.87
CA GLN A 169 -0.94 -2.63 -10.65
C GLN A 169 -1.00 -2.13 -12.10
N ALA A 170 -2.17 -2.17 -12.72
CA ALA A 170 -2.37 -1.70 -14.09
C ALA A 170 -2.11 -0.20 -14.21
N ALA A 171 -2.59 0.59 -13.24
CA ALA A 171 -2.34 2.03 -13.17
C ALA A 171 -0.85 2.34 -13.03
N ALA A 172 -0.12 1.63 -12.16
CA ALA A 172 1.31 1.77 -11.98
C ALA A 172 2.11 1.41 -13.24
N MET A 173 1.77 0.30 -13.92
CA MET A 173 2.42 -0.10 -15.18
C MET A 173 2.24 0.95 -16.29
N HIS A 174 1.10 1.64 -16.31
CA HIS A 174 0.76 2.60 -17.36
C HIS A 174 0.93 4.06 -16.97
N VAL A 175 1.37 4.35 -15.74
CA VAL A 175 1.52 5.72 -15.23
C VAL A 175 2.50 6.56 -16.05
N HIS A 176 3.47 5.91 -16.70
CA HIS A 176 4.44 6.58 -17.58
C HIS A 176 3.78 7.30 -18.76
N LYS A 177 2.58 6.88 -19.18
CA LYS A 177 1.79 7.50 -20.26
C LYS A 177 1.07 8.78 -19.82
N VAL A 178 0.98 9.03 -18.52
CA VAL A 178 0.40 10.24 -17.94
C VAL A 178 1.51 11.28 -17.78
N ASP A 179 1.17 12.54 -18.00
CA ASP A 179 2.07 13.68 -17.76
C ASP A 179 2.68 13.61 -16.37
N GLU A 180 4.00 13.84 -16.27
CA GLU A 180 4.77 13.66 -15.04
C GLU A 180 4.17 14.39 -13.83
N LYS A 181 3.68 15.63 -14.04
CA LYS A 181 3.03 16.44 -13.01
C LYS A 181 1.71 15.86 -12.49
N LEU A 182 1.05 15.02 -13.28
CA LEU A 182 -0.25 14.43 -12.97
C LEU A 182 -0.15 12.99 -12.47
N ARG A 183 1.01 12.34 -12.56
CA ARG A 183 1.19 10.91 -12.19
C ARG A 183 0.76 10.62 -10.75
N VAL A 184 1.20 11.45 -9.80
CA VAL A 184 0.83 11.32 -8.39
C VAL A 184 -0.67 11.48 -8.20
N HIS A 185 -1.27 12.51 -8.81
CA HIS A 185 -2.71 12.78 -8.72
C HIS A 185 -3.55 11.69 -9.39
N PHE A 186 -3.05 11.10 -10.48
CA PHE A 186 -3.69 9.97 -11.15
C PHE A 186 -3.75 8.74 -10.23
N ILE A 187 -2.62 8.32 -9.66
CA ILE A 187 -2.62 7.18 -8.74
C ILE A 187 -3.47 7.47 -7.49
N ALA A 188 -3.38 8.69 -6.94
CA ALA A 188 -4.21 9.08 -5.80
C ALA A 188 -5.71 9.05 -6.12
N ALA A 189 -6.12 9.49 -7.31
CA ALA A 189 -7.50 9.42 -7.77
C ALA A 189 -7.97 7.97 -7.95
N VAL A 190 -7.13 7.10 -8.53
CA VAL A 190 -7.45 5.67 -8.67
C VAL A 190 -7.63 5.02 -7.29
N ILE A 191 -6.70 5.22 -6.36
CA ILE A 191 -6.79 4.69 -4.99
C ILE A 191 -8.07 5.20 -4.31
N THR A 192 -8.35 6.50 -4.40
CA THR A 192 -9.55 7.09 -3.80
C THR A 192 -10.84 6.51 -4.40
N GLY A 193 -10.87 6.31 -5.72
CA GLY A 193 -11.99 5.67 -6.40
C GLY A 193 -12.21 4.21 -6.00
N LEU A 194 -11.13 3.45 -5.81
CA LEU A 194 -11.19 2.08 -5.29
C LEU A 194 -11.68 2.03 -3.85
N VAL A 195 -11.22 2.95 -3.00
CA VAL A 195 -11.72 3.08 -1.62
C VAL A 195 -13.20 3.43 -1.60
N TYR A 196 -13.66 4.34 -2.48
CA TYR A 196 -15.08 4.63 -2.63
C TYR A 196 -15.89 3.39 -3.08
N ALA A 197 -15.39 2.62 -4.05
CA ALA A 197 -16.13 1.51 -4.65
C ALA A 197 -16.12 0.23 -3.82
N GLY A 198 -15.02 -0.09 -3.15
CA GLY A 198 -14.81 -1.36 -2.43
C GLY A 198 -14.69 -1.21 -0.92
N GLY A 199 -14.57 0.02 -0.40
CA GLY A 199 -14.29 0.28 1.01
C GLY A 199 -15.36 -0.29 1.95
N SER A 200 -16.63 -0.27 1.56
CA SER A 200 -17.72 -0.82 2.37
C SER A 200 -17.73 -2.34 2.43
N ILE A 201 -16.99 -3.05 1.56
CA ILE A 201 -16.98 -4.52 1.48
C ILE A 201 -15.77 -5.10 2.21
N SER A 202 -14.57 -4.61 1.89
CA SER A 202 -13.31 -5.15 2.45
C SER A 202 -12.44 -4.11 3.16
N GLY A 203 -12.85 -2.85 3.17
CA GLY A 203 -11.99 -1.71 3.49
C GLY A 203 -11.09 -1.26 2.33
N ALA A 204 -11.11 -1.96 1.19
CA ALA A 204 -10.28 -1.69 0.00
C ALA A 204 -8.81 -1.42 0.38
N ILE A 205 -8.14 -2.42 0.96
CA ILE A 205 -6.79 -2.27 1.51
C ILE A 205 -5.70 -2.56 0.48
N PHE A 206 -5.90 -3.62 -0.32
CA PHE A 206 -5.09 -4.14 -1.42
C PHE A 206 -3.58 -4.21 -1.15
N ASN A 207 -3.23 -4.33 0.13
CA ASN A 207 -1.87 -4.27 0.64
C ASN A 207 -1.76 -5.16 1.89
N PRO A 208 -1.08 -6.31 1.80
CA PRO A 208 -1.02 -7.27 2.90
C PRO A 208 -0.42 -6.72 4.20
N VAL A 209 0.60 -5.86 4.13
CA VAL A 209 1.23 -5.32 5.35
C VAL A 209 0.39 -4.23 6.00
N LEU A 210 -0.33 -3.45 5.19
CA LEU A 210 -1.30 -2.48 5.70
C LEU A 210 -2.48 -3.18 6.35
N ALA A 211 -3.02 -4.22 5.71
CA ALA A 211 -4.10 -5.03 6.25
C ALA A 211 -3.70 -5.69 7.57
N PHE A 212 -2.48 -6.24 7.65
CA PHE A 212 -1.93 -6.74 8.90
C PHE A 212 -1.93 -5.68 10.00
N SER A 213 -1.55 -4.43 9.67
CA SER A 213 -1.52 -3.37 10.67
C SER A 213 -2.92 -2.97 11.15
N VAL A 214 -3.88 -2.79 10.23
CA VAL A 214 -5.16 -2.09 10.53
C VAL A 214 -6.40 -2.99 10.57
N GLN A 215 -6.38 -4.18 9.93
CA GLN A 215 -7.53 -5.09 9.85
C GLN A 215 -7.37 -6.35 10.70
N PHE A 216 -6.20 -6.97 10.71
CA PHE A 216 -5.98 -8.23 11.43
C PHE A 216 -6.18 -8.14 12.96
N PRO A 217 -5.97 -6.98 13.61
CA PRO A 217 -6.32 -6.82 15.02
C PRO A 217 -7.82 -6.78 15.31
N CYS A 218 -8.68 -6.63 14.28
CA CYS A 218 -10.12 -6.54 14.45
C CYS A 218 -10.77 -7.90 14.68
N SER A 219 -11.94 -7.87 15.32
CA SER A 219 -12.77 -9.07 15.48
C SER A 219 -13.49 -9.45 14.18
N GLY A 220 -14.08 -10.65 14.12
CA GLY A 220 -15.00 -11.06 13.04
C GLY A 220 -14.52 -12.30 12.30
N HIS A 221 -13.23 -12.33 11.97
CA HIS A 221 -12.62 -13.44 11.23
C HIS A 221 -11.32 -13.92 11.86
N THR A 222 -10.97 -15.16 11.52
CA THR A 222 -9.72 -15.80 11.93
C THR A 222 -8.55 -15.31 11.07
N TYR A 223 -7.33 -15.47 11.58
CA TYR A 223 -6.11 -15.10 10.85
C TYR A 223 -6.01 -15.72 9.45
N PRO A 224 -6.31 -17.02 9.23
CA PRO A 224 -6.31 -17.60 7.88
C PRO A 224 -7.37 -17.00 6.93
N GLU A 225 -8.55 -16.63 7.44
CA GLU A 225 -9.59 -15.98 6.65
C GLU A 225 -9.17 -14.57 6.21
N TYR A 226 -8.53 -13.81 7.10
CA TYR A 226 -7.92 -12.53 6.71
C TYR A 226 -6.76 -12.71 5.73
N CYS A 227 -5.95 -13.76 5.85
CA CYS A 227 -4.95 -14.09 4.82
C CYS A 227 -5.59 -14.41 3.47
N PHE A 228 -6.69 -15.15 3.44
CA PHE A 228 -7.41 -15.43 2.20
C PHE A 228 -7.86 -14.14 1.51
N VAL A 229 -8.37 -13.17 2.26
CA VAL A 229 -8.82 -11.89 1.70
C VAL A 229 -7.66 -10.97 1.33
N TYR A 230 -6.78 -10.68 2.29
CA TYR A 230 -5.81 -9.58 2.19
C TYR A 230 -4.40 -10.01 1.76
N TRP A 231 -4.11 -11.31 1.65
CA TRP A 231 -2.89 -11.80 1.01
C TRP A 231 -3.17 -12.41 -0.36
N LEU A 232 -4.05 -13.40 -0.42
CA LEU A 232 -4.30 -14.12 -1.67
C LEU A 232 -4.95 -13.21 -2.72
N GLY A 233 -5.97 -12.43 -2.34
CA GLY A 233 -6.62 -11.46 -3.23
C GLY A 233 -5.60 -10.50 -3.89
N PRO A 234 -4.85 -9.70 -3.11
CA PRO A 234 -3.89 -8.76 -3.67
C PRO A 234 -2.77 -9.40 -4.49
N PHE A 235 -2.28 -10.58 -4.07
CA PHE A 235 -1.28 -11.31 -4.85
C PHE A 235 -1.83 -11.76 -6.21
N LEU A 236 -3.02 -12.33 -6.25
CA LEU A 236 -3.68 -12.73 -7.50
C LEU A 236 -3.97 -11.53 -8.40
N GLY A 237 -4.36 -10.39 -7.83
CA GLY A 237 -4.60 -9.16 -8.58
C GLY A 237 -3.33 -8.65 -9.27
N MET A 238 -2.23 -8.59 -8.54
CA MET A 238 -0.92 -8.22 -9.09
C MET A 238 -0.46 -9.23 -10.16
N ALA A 239 -0.48 -10.53 -9.85
CA ALA A 239 0.00 -11.57 -10.76
C ALA A 239 -0.81 -11.63 -12.06
N SER A 240 -2.15 -11.56 -11.97
CA SER A 240 -3.02 -11.55 -13.15
C SER A 240 -2.81 -10.31 -14.03
N CYS A 241 -2.56 -9.14 -13.43
CA CYS A 241 -2.22 -7.92 -14.17
C CYS A 241 -0.92 -8.08 -14.98
N ILE A 242 0.14 -8.59 -14.35
CA ILE A 242 1.42 -8.84 -15.03
C ILE A 242 1.24 -9.84 -16.16
N LEU A 243 0.56 -10.96 -15.92
CA LEU A 243 0.29 -11.97 -16.94
C LEU A 243 -0.49 -11.40 -18.12
N LEU A 244 -1.54 -10.60 -17.85
CA LEU A 244 -2.36 -10.00 -18.90
C LEU A 244 -1.53 -9.05 -19.78
N PHE A 245 -0.88 -8.06 -19.19
CA PHE A 245 -0.25 -6.99 -19.97
C PHE A 245 1.10 -7.37 -20.58
N GLU A 246 1.82 -8.33 -20.00
CA GLU A 246 3.18 -8.65 -20.45
C GLU A 246 3.31 -9.96 -21.19
N LYS A 247 2.35 -10.87 -21.01
CA LYS A 247 2.36 -12.18 -21.67
C LYS A 247 1.21 -12.28 -22.66
N ILE A 248 -0.03 -12.12 -22.20
CA ILE A 248 -1.22 -12.38 -23.01
C ILE A 248 -1.40 -11.30 -24.11
N VAL A 249 -1.41 -10.01 -23.76
CA VAL A 249 -1.61 -8.93 -24.75
C VAL A 249 -0.51 -8.91 -25.83
N PRO A 250 0.80 -9.02 -25.52
CA PRO A 250 1.84 -9.08 -26.53
C PRO A 250 1.73 -10.32 -27.43
N PHE A 251 1.42 -11.48 -26.85
CA PHE A 251 1.19 -12.73 -27.59
C PHE A 251 0.04 -12.58 -28.59
N LEU A 252 -1.12 -12.07 -28.15
CA LEU A 252 -2.28 -11.85 -29.01
C LEU A 252 -2.04 -10.77 -30.07
N SER A 253 -1.20 -9.77 -29.77
CA SER A 253 -0.86 -8.68 -30.71
C SER A 253 0.19 -9.09 -31.74
N GLY A 254 0.68 -10.34 -31.73
CA GLY A 254 1.72 -10.83 -32.65
C GLY A 254 3.11 -10.22 -32.42
N LYS A 255 3.32 -9.48 -31.33
CA LYS A 255 4.62 -8.93 -30.93
C LYS A 255 5.32 -9.95 -30.04
N SER A 256 5.94 -10.96 -30.65
CA SER A 256 6.77 -11.93 -29.91
C SER A 256 8.04 -11.24 -29.39
N THR A 257 8.29 -11.32 -28.07
CA THR A 257 9.54 -10.91 -27.42
C THR A 257 10.68 -11.94 -27.59
N ILE A 258 10.65 -12.75 -28.65
CA ILE A 258 11.73 -13.66 -29.01
C ILE A 258 12.55 -12.98 -30.10
N GLY A 259 13.56 -12.21 -29.73
CA GLY A 259 14.43 -11.56 -30.72
C GLY A 259 15.32 -10.44 -30.22
N LEU A 260 15.93 -10.55 -29.03
CA LEU A 260 17.07 -9.72 -28.63
C LEU A 260 18.08 -10.65 -27.95
N ASP A 261 18.90 -11.30 -28.76
CA ASP A 261 20.31 -11.67 -28.48
C ASP A 261 20.80 -12.70 -29.52
N VAL A 262 21.10 -12.24 -30.73
CA VAL A 262 22.12 -12.87 -31.58
C VAL A 262 22.87 -11.76 -32.31
N PRO A 263 24.13 -11.46 -31.92
CA PRO A 263 25.01 -10.66 -32.76
C PRO A 263 25.28 -11.47 -34.05
N ALA A 264 24.88 -10.93 -35.20
CA ALA A 264 25.21 -11.51 -36.49
C ALA A 264 26.74 -11.49 -36.66
N ALA A 265 27.35 -12.68 -36.64
CA ALA A 265 28.76 -12.85 -37.00
C ALA A 265 28.95 -12.54 -38.51
N PRO A 266 29.94 -11.71 -38.90
CA PRO A 266 30.23 -11.48 -40.30
C PRO A 266 30.83 -12.74 -40.93
N LYS A 267 30.23 -13.20 -42.04
CA LYS A 267 30.80 -14.26 -42.89
C LYS A 267 32.15 -13.79 -43.45
N GLN A 268 33.23 -14.44 -43.01
CA GLN A 268 34.55 -14.32 -43.63
C GLN A 268 34.48 -14.96 -45.02
N LYS A 269 34.66 -14.16 -46.07
CA LYS A 269 34.89 -14.67 -47.44
C LYS A 269 36.35 -15.08 -47.55
N THR A 270 36.57 -16.35 -47.86
CA THR A 270 37.86 -16.91 -48.26
C THR A 270 38.25 -16.38 -49.64
N GLN A 271 39.47 -15.87 -49.76
CA GLN A 271 40.31 -15.97 -50.94
C GLN A 271 41.75 -16.19 -50.47
#